data_AF-A0A5C9BZZ0-F1
#
_entry.id   AF-A0A5C9BZZ0-F1
#
_cell.length_a   1.000
_cell.length_b   1.000
_cell.length_c   1.000
_cell.angle_alpha   90.00
_cell.angle_beta   90.00
_cell.angle_gamma   90.00
#
_symmetry.space_group_name_H-M   'P 1'
#
loop_
_entity.id
_entity.type
_entity.pdbx_description
1 polymer ?
#
loop_
_entity_poly.entity_id
_entity_poly.type
_entity_poly.pdbx_seq_one_letter_code
_entity_poly.pdbx_strand_id
1 'polypeptide(L)'
;MGNQTWLSKWLDVPTHFLSPVGFYTNFHLPCISMILVTKSVFIFLAALLLTACSRTDSVSTIVALEPKDAIPLAWRNSNTLIVDYHGSIYAYDISARKLNQRLVDNYDTTSPHWNCFSPNGGRFAIALPVRSTNTANSARPMATEHKTRYIPDWTRSESYVEDTNSIQWWNTNPFDCSPIDHEERKRKIASLEGEGRFVRSPSPLLLAREGDAFVTLNRSESGTTGRILHLFSYGAKVTSREISLSSATNSPPSDGSDILSFRDSDGSYVIFESNSDFDANRGIWPLTAWRLFPGLTTVSAFVLPSGPWIQPHGFFKSLSCFSCGCMCYAHFELTGAYGHIYAHVHGQSVEDAAAGIYKLIRDKDGANWVLVVAANFSGKALASPEGCRVAYSDADRRLQLVEIKNCK
;
A
#
# COMPACT_ATOMS: atom_id res chain seq x y z
N MET A 1 -17.01 -40.88 9.38
CA MET A 1 -17.82 -41.07 10.60
C MET A 1 -17.47 -39.95 11.57
N GLY A 2 -18.46 -39.16 11.99
CA GLY A 2 -18.33 -38.20 13.10
C GLY A 2 -18.10 -36.73 12.75
N ASN A 3 -19.06 -36.10 12.05
CA ASN A 3 -19.21 -34.64 12.10
C ASN A 3 -19.88 -34.27 13.42
N GLN A 4 -19.28 -33.37 14.22
CA GLN A 4 -19.97 -32.67 15.30
C GLN A 4 -19.79 -31.15 15.17
N THR A 5 -20.96 -30.55 15.00
CA THR A 5 -21.37 -29.15 14.94
C THR A 5 -20.97 -28.36 16.19
N TRP A 6 -20.26 -27.24 15.99
CA TRP A 6 -20.13 -26.16 16.96
C TRP A 6 -20.99 -24.98 16.52
N LEU A 7 -22.21 -24.88 17.09
CA LEU A 7 -23.11 -23.75 16.89
C LEU A 7 -24.11 -23.70 18.07
N SER A 8 -23.66 -23.19 19.21
CA SER A 8 -24.51 -22.57 20.25
C SER A 8 -23.68 -22.09 21.43
N LYS A 9 -23.46 -20.78 21.54
CA LYS A 9 -23.25 -20.06 22.82
C LYS A 9 -22.97 -18.57 22.57
N TRP A 10 -23.96 -17.83 22.08
CA TRP A 10 -24.00 -16.37 22.21
C TRP A 10 -25.46 -15.93 22.14
N LEU A 11 -26.13 -15.90 23.29
CA LEU A 11 -27.34 -15.11 23.56
C LEU A 11 -27.61 -15.22 25.07
N ASP A 12 -26.85 -14.46 25.87
CA ASP A 12 -27.20 -14.10 27.24
C ASP A 12 -27.02 -12.59 27.36
N VAL A 13 -28.08 -11.86 27.00
CA VAL A 13 -28.22 -10.42 27.30
C VAL A 13 -29.18 -10.32 28.49
N PRO A 14 -28.73 -9.85 29.66
CA PRO A 14 -29.64 -9.60 30.78
C PRO A 14 -30.44 -8.33 30.51
N THR A 15 -31.74 -8.50 30.27
CA THR A 15 -32.75 -7.46 30.33
C THR A 15 -33.09 -7.15 31.78
N HIS A 16 -32.56 -6.05 32.34
CA HIS A 16 -33.08 -5.49 33.59
C HIS A 16 -34.03 -4.32 33.31
N PHE A 17 -35.30 -4.58 33.64
CA PHE A 17 -36.43 -3.65 33.65
C PHE A 17 -36.58 -3.04 35.06
N LEU A 18 -36.91 -1.75 35.10
CA LEU A 18 -37.62 -0.96 36.13
C LEU A 18 -36.95 -0.61 37.47
N SER A 19 -36.75 0.69 37.70
CA SER A 19 -37.64 1.46 38.59
C SER A 19 -37.52 2.98 38.37
N PRO A 20 -38.64 3.73 38.36
CA PRO A 20 -38.64 5.19 38.33
C PRO A 20 -38.59 5.75 39.75
N VAL A 21 -37.54 6.50 40.08
CA VAL A 21 -37.52 7.31 41.31
C VAL A 21 -38.08 8.68 40.97
N GLY A 22 -39.29 8.94 41.45
CA GLY A 22 -39.89 10.27 41.46
C GLY A 22 -39.22 11.15 42.51
N PHE A 23 -38.84 12.36 42.10
CA PHE A 23 -38.70 13.49 43.00
C PHE A 23 -39.42 14.70 42.40
N TYR A 24 -40.55 15.04 43.02
CA TYR A 24 -41.19 16.33 42.90
C TYR A 24 -40.30 17.39 43.58
N THR A 25 -39.86 18.40 42.83
CA THR A 25 -39.59 19.72 43.40
C THR A 25 -40.22 20.78 42.52
N ASN A 26 -41.24 21.44 43.07
CA ASN A 26 -41.87 22.62 42.50
C ASN A 26 -40.88 23.79 42.56
N PHE A 27 -40.35 24.20 41.41
CA PHE A 27 -39.72 25.52 41.24
C PHE A 27 -40.58 26.35 40.30
N HIS A 28 -41.38 27.25 40.89
CA HIS A 28 -41.97 28.37 40.18
C HIS A 28 -40.86 29.39 39.87
N LEU A 29 -40.33 29.35 38.64
CA LEU A 29 -39.51 30.40 38.06
C LEU A 29 -40.38 31.29 37.17
N PRO A 30 -40.19 32.63 37.21
CA PRO A 30 -40.97 33.56 36.41
C PRO A 30 -40.63 33.41 34.91
N CYS A 31 -41.67 33.20 34.10
CA CYS A 31 -41.66 33.16 32.64
C CYS A 31 -41.35 34.52 31.99
N ILE A 32 -40.28 35.22 32.38
CA ILE A 32 -39.80 36.41 31.68
C ILE A 32 -38.27 36.46 31.81
N SER A 33 -37.55 35.68 30.99
CA SER A 33 -36.15 35.90 30.52
C SER A 33 -35.55 34.66 29.81
N MET A 34 -36.32 33.63 29.46
CA MET A 34 -35.76 32.41 28.84
C MET A 34 -35.55 32.50 27.30
N ILE A 35 -35.98 33.61 26.68
CA ILE A 35 -35.84 33.85 25.23
C ILE A 35 -34.50 34.56 24.89
N LEU A 36 -33.86 35.25 25.84
CA LEU A 36 -32.57 35.94 25.59
C LEU A 36 -31.34 35.06 25.88
N VAL A 37 -31.41 34.17 26.87
CA VAL A 37 -30.29 33.26 27.20
C VAL A 37 -30.11 32.18 26.14
N THR A 38 -31.20 31.66 25.57
CA THR A 38 -31.16 30.71 24.46
C THR A 38 -30.55 31.33 23.21
N LYS A 39 -30.91 32.56 22.84
CA LYS A 39 -30.30 33.24 21.68
C LYS A 39 -28.80 33.49 21.85
N SER A 40 -28.35 33.84 23.06
CA SER A 40 -26.92 34.07 23.33
C SER A 40 -26.11 32.78 23.28
N VAL A 41 -26.63 31.67 23.80
CA VAL A 41 -25.99 30.34 23.70
C VAL A 41 -25.96 29.87 22.25
N PHE A 42 -27.03 30.06 21.46
CA PHE A 42 -27.03 29.71 20.04
C PHE A 42 -26.05 30.54 19.22
N ILE A 43 -25.89 31.83 19.50
CA ILE A 43 -24.89 32.68 18.82
C ILE A 43 -23.47 32.25 19.21
N PHE A 44 -23.22 31.90 20.47
CA PHE A 44 -21.90 31.43 20.91
C PHE A 44 -21.57 30.04 20.33
N LEU A 45 -22.55 29.14 20.24
CA LEU A 45 -22.39 27.82 19.62
C LEU A 45 -22.20 27.94 18.11
N ALA A 46 -22.95 28.82 17.44
CA ALA A 46 -22.78 29.11 16.02
C ALA A 46 -21.44 29.79 15.74
N ALA A 47 -20.98 30.71 16.59
CA ALA A 47 -19.66 31.31 16.49
C ALA A 47 -18.54 30.28 16.71
N LEU A 48 -18.69 29.39 17.71
CA LEU A 48 -17.76 28.27 17.96
C LEU A 48 -17.72 27.28 16.78
N LEU A 49 -18.87 26.93 16.21
CA LEU A 49 -18.98 26.07 15.03
C LEU A 49 -18.40 26.77 13.78
N LEU A 50 -18.61 28.07 13.62
CA LEU A 50 -18.03 28.85 12.52
C LEU A 50 -16.51 29.03 12.67
N THR A 51 -15.99 29.16 13.90
CA THR A 51 -14.54 29.19 14.17
C THR A 51 -13.90 27.80 14.10
N ALA A 52 -14.64 26.72 14.42
CA ALA A 52 -14.16 25.35 14.23
C ALA A 52 -14.17 24.92 12.74
N CYS A 53 -14.97 25.59 11.91
CA CYS A 53 -14.89 25.51 10.44
C CYS A 53 -13.86 26.49 9.84
N SER A 54 -13.00 27.13 10.66
CA SER A 54 -11.91 27.94 10.12
C SER A 54 -10.97 27.04 9.31
N ARG A 55 -11.03 27.25 7.99
CA ARG A 55 -10.15 26.72 6.93
C ARG A 55 -8.99 25.89 7.46
N THR A 56 -9.18 24.58 7.52
CA THR A 56 -8.05 23.68 7.29
C THR A 56 -7.57 23.97 5.88
N ASP A 57 -6.55 24.81 5.75
CA ASP A 57 -5.91 25.06 4.46
C ASP A 57 -5.55 23.69 3.87
N SER A 58 -6.25 23.32 2.79
CA SER A 58 -6.06 22.01 2.17
C SER A 58 -4.57 21.82 1.90
N VAL A 59 -3.98 20.79 2.51
CA VAL A 59 -2.55 20.46 2.41
C VAL A 59 -2.17 20.06 0.98
N SER A 60 -3.17 19.77 0.15
CA SER A 60 -3.01 19.33 -1.23
C SER A 60 -3.94 20.04 -2.19
N THR A 61 -3.70 19.86 -3.49
CA THR A 61 -4.60 20.21 -4.59
C THR A 61 -4.72 18.99 -5.50
N ILE A 62 -5.93 18.63 -5.90
CA ILE A 62 -6.19 17.48 -6.78
C ILE A 62 -6.47 18.00 -8.19
N VAL A 63 -5.77 17.46 -9.18
CA VAL A 63 -5.87 17.81 -10.58
C VAL A 63 -6.24 16.57 -11.37
N ALA A 64 -7.38 16.61 -12.06
CA ALA A 64 -7.75 15.58 -13.03
C ALA A 64 -6.86 15.70 -14.28
N LEU A 65 -6.34 14.57 -14.75
CA LEU A 65 -5.49 14.50 -15.93
C LEU A 65 -6.26 13.93 -17.14
N GLU A 66 -5.85 14.31 -18.35
CA GLU A 66 -6.44 13.82 -19.61
C GLU A 66 -5.41 13.00 -20.42
N PRO A 67 -5.79 11.86 -21.02
CA PRO A 67 -7.13 11.26 -20.97
C PRO A 67 -7.44 10.67 -19.60
N LYS A 68 -8.70 10.79 -19.18
CA LYS A 68 -9.13 10.38 -17.84
C LYS A 68 -8.88 8.90 -17.58
N ASP A 69 -9.15 8.02 -18.52
CA ASP A 69 -9.08 6.57 -18.35
C ASP A 69 -7.66 5.97 -18.40
N ALA A 70 -6.62 6.81 -18.37
CA ALA A 70 -5.25 6.35 -18.17
C ALA A 70 -5.02 5.82 -16.74
N ILE A 71 -4.23 4.75 -16.60
CA ILE A 71 -3.90 4.12 -15.32
C ILE A 71 -2.42 4.35 -15.02
N PRO A 72 -2.05 4.92 -13.85
CA PRO A 72 -0.66 5.18 -13.52
C PRO A 72 0.07 3.86 -13.21
N LEU A 73 1.23 3.65 -13.84
CA LEU A 73 2.03 2.43 -13.68
C LEU A 73 3.35 2.68 -12.92
N ALA A 74 4.09 3.73 -13.29
CA ALA A 74 5.33 4.15 -12.62
C ALA A 74 5.67 5.61 -12.91
N TRP A 75 6.46 6.26 -12.06
CA TRP A 75 7.08 7.54 -12.39
C TRP A 75 8.43 7.32 -13.05
N ARG A 76 8.65 7.84 -14.25
CA ARG A 76 9.97 7.83 -14.91
C ARG A 76 10.88 8.93 -14.34
N ASN A 77 10.33 10.12 -14.16
CA ASN A 77 10.99 11.27 -13.56
C ASN A 77 9.91 12.24 -13.03
N SER A 78 10.31 13.36 -12.44
CA SER A 78 9.38 14.36 -11.91
C SER A 78 8.34 14.86 -12.92
N ASN A 79 8.61 14.90 -14.22
CA ASN A 79 7.65 15.41 -15.21
C ASN A 79 7.04 14.33 -16.11
N THR A 80 7.40 13.06 -15.90
CA THR A 80 6.97 11.97 -16.79
C THR A 80 6.44 10.80 -15.99
N LEU A 81 5.17 10.48 -16.22
CA LEU A 81 4.48 9.32 -15.68
C LEU A 81 4.36 8.26 -16.77
N ILE A 82 4.60 7.00 -16.45
CA ILE A 82 4.31 5.86 -17.31
C ILE A 82 2.89 5.41 -17.01
N VAL A 83 2.06 5.34 -18.05
CA VAL A 83 0.63 5.03 -17.92
C VAL A 83 0.21 3.90 -18.86
N ASP A 84 -0.75 3.09 -18.43
CA ASP A 84 -1.54 2.23 -19.31
C ASP A 84 -2.70 3.05 -19.89
N TYR A 85 -2.88 2.94 -21.20
CA TYR A 85 -4.00 3.53 -21.90
C TYR A 85 -4.40 2.62 -23.07
N HIS A 86 -5.61 2.04 -22.97
CA HIS A 86 -6.20 1.13 -23.96
C HIS A 86 -5.28 -0.03 -24.39
N GLY A 87 -4.63 -0.71 -23.43
CA GLY A 87 -3.78 -1.87 -23.73
C GLY A 87 -2.47 -1.47 -24.41
N SER A 88 -2.02 -0.25 -24.18
CA SER A 88 -0.72 0.28 -24.62
C SER A 88 -0.09 1.07 -23.48
N ILE A 89 1.24 1.10 -23.43
CA ILE A 89 1.97 1.86 -22.41
C ILE A 89 2.48 3.16 -23.04
N TYR A 90 2.24 4.29 -22.37
CA TYR A 90 2.64 5.61 -22.80
C TYR A 90 3.50 6.31 -21.75
N ALA A 91 4.39 7.18 -22.22
CA ALA A 91 4.93 8.28 -21.43
C ALA A 91 3.93 9.45 -21.45
N TYR A 92 3.48 9.84 -20.27
CA TYR A 92 2.58 10.96 -20.01
C TYR A 92 3.40 12.17 -19.52
N ASP A 93 3.26 13.31 -20.19
CA ASP A 93 3.90 14.57 -19.78
C ASP A 93 2.99 15.34 -18.81
N ILE A 94 3.43 15.48 -17.57
CA ILE A 94 2.63 16.11 -16.50
C ILE A 94 2.46 17.61 -16.73
N SER A 95 3.51 18.30 -17.20
CA SER A 95 3.45 19.74 -17.47
C SER A 95 2.54 20.05 -18.65
N ALA A 96 2.63 19.24 -19.71
CA ALA A 96 1.79 19.41 -20.90
C ALA A 96 0.39 18.78 -20.74
N ARG A 97 0.16 18.00 -19.68
CA ARG A 97 -1.09 17.28 -19.38
C ARG A 97 -1.62 16.46 -20.56
N LYS A 98 -0.74 15.69 -21.19
CA LYS A 98 -1.08 14.87 -22.36
C LYS A 98 -0.22 13.63 -22.46
N LEU A 99 -0.73 12.64 -23.18
CA LEU A 99 0.08 11.54 -23.70
C LEU A 99 1.12 12.10 -24.66
N ASN A 100 2.37 11.67 -24.48
CA ASN A 100 3.50 12.11 -25.30
C ASN A 100 3.95 11.00 -26.27
N GLN A 101 4.65 10.00 -25.75
CA GLN A 101 5.24 8.93 -26.56
C GLN A 101 4.60 7.59 -26.20
N ARG A 102 4.15 6.84 -27.22
CA ARG A 102 3.79 5.44 -27.05
C ARG A 102 5.06 4.61 -26.92
N LEU A 103 5.19 3.88 -25.82
CA LEU A 103 6.36 3.05 -25.51
C LEU A 103 6.12 1.60 -25.92
N VAL A 104 4.89 1.11 -25.75
CA VAL A 104 4.55 -0.30 -25.94
C VAL A 104 3.14 -0.47 -26.49
N ASP A 105 2.99 -1.39 -27.44
CA ASP A 105 1.72 -1.89 -27.93
C ASP A 105 1.39 -3.28 -27.36
N ASN A 106 0.10 -3.61 -27.28
CA ASN A 106 -0.44 -4.90 -26.84
C ASN A 106 -0.06 -5.28 -25.39
N TYR A 107 -0.15 -4.33 -24.46
CA TYR A 107 -0.03 -4.59 -23.02
C TYR A 107 -1.26 -5.36 -22.51
N ASP A 108 -1.04 -6.46 -21.79
CA ASP A 108 -2.12 -7.25 -21.17
C ASP A 108 -2.51 -6.68 -19.81
N THR A 109 -3.68 -6.04 -19.76
CA THR A 109 -4.24 -5.44 -18.54
C THR A 109 -4.96 -6.45 -17.65
N THR A 110 -5.18 -7.69 -18.14
CA THR A 110 -5.97 -8.71 -17.44
C THR A 110 -5.17 -9.51 -16.42
N SER A 111 -3.83 -9.49 -16.52
CA SER A 111 -2.90 -10.20 -15.63
C SER A 111 -1.99 -9.24 -14.86
N PRO A 112 -2.52 -8.32 -14.03
CA PRO A 112 -1.71 -7.31 -13.34
C PRO A 112 -0.68 -7.89 -12.37
N HIS A 113 -0.90 -9.10 -11.86
CA HIS A 113 0.00 -9.76 -10.90
C HIS A 113 1.39 -10.11 -11.46
N TRP A 114 1.56 -10.01 -12.78
CA TRP A 114 2.78 -10.39 -13.51
C TRP A 114 3.59 -9.15 -13.92
N ASN A 115 3.08 -7.97 -13.59
CA ASN A 115 3.59 -6.72 -14.10
C ASN A 115 4.41 -6.00 -13.02
N CYS A 116 5.62 -5.64 -13.39
CA CYS A 116 6.50 -4.77 -12.64
C CYS A 116 6.80 -3.51 -13.46
N PHE A 117 6.70 -2.36 -12.80
CA PHE A 117 7.04 -1.07 -13.38
C PHE A 117 7.95 -0.31 -12.42
N SER A 118 9.07 0.19 -12.94
CA SER A 118 10.04 0.99 -12.22
C SER A 118 10.33 2.29 -12.98
N PRO A 119 11.02 3.27 -12.37
CA PRO A 119 11.39 4.50 -13.08
C PRO A 119 12.27 4.31 -14.30
N ASN A 120 13.09 3.25 -14.31
CA ASN A 120 14.03 2.99 -15.40
C ASN A 120 13.42 2.08 -16.45
N GLY A 121 12.65 1.08 -16.05
CA GLY A 121 12.13 0.09 -16.98
C GLY A 121 10.94 -0.68 -16.41
N GLY A 122 10.47 -1.67 -17.14
CA GLY A 122 9.35 -2.49 -16.71
C GLY A 122 9.38 -3.86 -17.34
N ARG A 123 8.71 -4.80 -16.68
CA ARG A 123 8.44 -6.12 -17.21
C ARG A 123 6.97 -6.43 -17.05
N PHE A 124 6.32 -6.85 -18.11
CA PHE A 124 4.87 -6.99 -18.11
C PHE A 124 4.40 -8.04 -19.11
N ALA A 125 3.20 -8.55 -18.90
CA ALA A 125 2.51 -9.44 -19.83
C ALA A 125 2.10 -8.68 -21.10
N ILE A 126 2.21 -9.35 -22.25
CA ILE A 126 1.72 -8.85 -23.54
C ILE A 126 0.54 -9.69 -24.03
N ALA A 127 -0.47 -9.04 -24.56
CA ALA A 127 -1.62 -9.69 -25.17
C ALA A 127 -1.18 -10.28 -26.52
N LEU A 128 -1.22 -11.61 -26.63
CA LEU A 128 -0.95 -12.28 -27.90
C LEU A 128 -2.12 -12.06 -28.86
N PRO A 129 -1.88 -11.81 -30.16
CA PRO A 129 -2.95 -11.75 -31.13
C PRO A 129 -3.69 -13.09 -31.11
N VAL A 130 -5.00 -13.04 -30.87
CA VAL A 130 -5.85 -14.22 -30.89
C VAL A 130 -5.82 -14.76 -32.31
N ARG A 131 -5.07 -15.84 -32.54
CA ARG A 131 -5.17 -16.60 -33.79
C ARG A 131 -6.55 -17.23 -33.81
N SER A 132 -7.48 -16.61 -34.52
CA SER A 132 -8.78 -17.21 -34.83
C SER A 132 -8.50 -18.45 -35.67
N THR A 133 -8.51 -19.62 -35.04
CA THR A 133 -8.65 -20.86 -35.78
C THR A 133 -10.12 -20.92 -36.19
N ASN A 134 -10.39 -20.85 -37.50
CA ASN A 134 -11.75 -20.87 -38.09
C ASN A 134 -12.56 -22.15 -37.81
N THR A 135 -12.19 -22.95 -36.82
CA THR A 135 -12.94 -24.12 -36.37
C THR A 135 -14.04 -23.68 -35.41
N ALA A 136 -15.27 -23.68 -35.91
CA ALA A 136 -16.51 -23.25 -35.26
C ALA A 136 -16.92 -24.02 -33.98
N ASN A 137 -16.05 -24.81 -33.36
CA ASN A 137 -16.32 -25.52 -32.11
C ASN A 137 -15.34 -25.06 -31.03
N SER A 138 -15.84 -24.21 -30.14
CA SER A 138 -15.12 -23.45 -29.12
C SER A 138 -14.57 -24.32 -27.98
N ALA A 139 -13.32 -24.74 -28.10
CA ALA A 139 -12.47 -24.75 -26.93
C ALA A 139 -11.89 -23.33 -26.79
N ARG A 140 -12.27 -22.59 -25.74
CA ARG A 140 -11.45 -21.44 -25.32
C ARG A 140 -10.04 -22.00 -25.12
N PRO A 141 -9.02 -21.59 -25.89
CA PRO A 141 -7.67 -21.93 -25.51
C PRO A 141 -7.50 -21.38 -24.09
N MET A 142 -7.27 -22.27 -23.11
CA MET A 142 -6.72 -21.86 -21.84
C MET A 142 -5.37 -21.24 -22.21
N ALA A 143 -5.35 -19.91 -22.30
CA ALA A 143 -4.16 -19.13 -22.58
C ALA A 143 -3.25 -19.23 -21.36
N THR A 144 -2.58 -20.38 -21.19
CA THR A 144 -1.53 -20.57 -20.19
C THR A 144 -0.19 -20.01 -20.68
N GLU A 145 -0.08 -19.67 -21.96
CA GLU A 145 1.09 -19.03 -22.54
C GLU A 145 0.95 -17.51 -22.48
N HIS A 146 1.27 -16.93 -21.32
CA HIS A 146 1.59 -15.50 -21.26
C HIS A 146 3.01 -15.28 -21.77
N LYS A 147 3.17 -14.42 -22.78
CA LYS A 147 4.49 -13.85 -23.09
C LYS A 147 4.72 -12.63 -22.22
N THR A 148 5.95 -12.43 -21.79
CA THR A 148 6.35 -11.22 -21.08
C THR A 148 7.37 -10.45 -21.91
N ARG A 149 7.29 -9.12 -21.83
CA ARG A 149 8.25 -8.20 -22.43
C ARG A 149 8.99 -7.47 -21.33
N TYR A 150 10.30 -7.38 -21.46
CA TYR A 150 11.16 -6.60 -20.58
C TYR A 150 11.72 -5.39 -21.32
N ILE A 151 11.55 -4.21 -20.73
CA ILE A 151 12.14 -2.96 -21.17
C ILE A 151 13.11 -2.51 -20.08
N PRO A 152 14.43 -2.55 -20.32
CA PRO A 152 15.43 -2.15 -19.33
C PRO A 152 15.47 -0.63 -19.13
N ASP A 153 15.17 0.12 -20.18
CA ASP A 153 15.18 1.58 -20.18
C ASP A 153 14.00 2.16 -20.98
N TRP A 154 13.09 2.89 -20.32
CA TRP A 154 11.99 3.59 -20.97
C TRP A 154 12.45 4.64 -21.98
N THR A 155 13.70 5.10 -21.92
CA THR A 155 14.28 6.01 -22.93
C THR A 155 14.55 5.31 -24.26
N ARG A 156 14.68 3.98 -24.25
CA ARG A 156 14.98 3.11 -25.40
C ARG A 156 13.95 1.99 -25.48
N SER A 157 12.67 2.33 -25.53
CA SER A 157 11.57 1.35 -25.50
C SER A 157 11.62 0.33 -26.65
N GLU A 158 12.28 0.67 -27.76
CA GLU A 158 12.57 -0.22 -28.88
C GLU A 158 13.58 -1.33 -28.54
N SER A 159 14.41 -1.13 -27.51
CA SER A 159 15.38 -2.10 -27.01
C SER A 159 14.72 -2.99 -25.95
N TYR A 160 13.78 -3.84 -26.36
CA TYR A 160 13.11 -4.79 -25.47
C TYR A 160 13.57 -6.22 -25.71
N VAL A 161 13.44 -7.05 -24.67
CA VAL A 161 13.64 -8.50 -24.74
C VAL A 161 12.29 -9.17 -24.48
N GLU A 162 11.83 -9.99 -25.42
CA GLU A 162 10.70 -10.88 -25.20
C GLU A 162 11.20 -12.16 -24.52
N ASP A 163 10.68 -12.44 -23.33
CA ASP A 163 10.95 -13.71 -22.68
C ASP A 163 10.04 -14.77 -23.32
N THR A 164 10.66 -15.71 -24.02
CA THR A 164 9.96 -16.83 -24.67
C THR A 164 9.61 -17.93 -23.68
N ASN A 165 10.21 -17.94 -22.49
CA ASN A 165 9.93 -18.96 -21.50
C ASN A 165 8.67 -18.57 -20.73
N SER A 166 7.67 -19.46 -20.75
CA SER A 166 6.50 -19.31 -19.89
C SER A 166 6.95 -19.50 -18.44
N ILE A 167 7.13 -18.39 -17.72
CA ILE A 167 7.44 -18.46 -16.29
C ILE A 167 6.14 -18.75 -15.56
N GLN A 168 5.90 -20.04 -15.32
CA GLN A 168 4.82 -20.51 -14.46
C GLN A 168 5.13 -20.00 -13.03
N TRP A 169 4.30 -19.10 -12.50
CA TRP A 169 4.30 -18.64 -11.10
C TRP A 169 5.30 -17.54 -10.70
N TRP A 170 5.23 -16.40 -11.37
CA TRP A 170 5.88 -15.17 -10.91
C TRP A 170 5.09 -14.47 -9.80
N ASN A 171 5.62 -14.49 -8.56
CA ASN A 171 5.31 -13.47 -7.54
C ASN A 171 6.40 -12.40 -7.65
N THR A 172 6.23 -11.45 -8.59
CA THR A 172 7.19 -10.38 -8.81
C THR A 172 7.31 -9.52 -7.57
N ASN A 173 8.54 -9.13 -7.24
CA ASN A 173 8.73 -7.93 -6.46
C ASN A 173 8.23 -6.75 -7.31
N PRO A 174 7.22 -6.00 -6.86
CA PRO A 174 6.75 -4.85 -7.62
C PRO A 174 7.84 -3.78 -7.83
N PHE A 175 8.95 -3.88 -7.09
CA PHE A 175 10.11 -2.99 -7.19
C PHE A 175 11.28 -3.56 -8.01
N ASP A 176 11.20 -4.80 -8.47
CA ASP A 176 12.26 -5.40 -9.28
C ASP A 176 11.71 -6.01 -10.57
N CYS A 177 12.00 -5.29 -11.66
CA CYS A 177 11.60 -5.69 -13.00
C CYS A 177 12.73 -6.42 -13.72
N SER A 178 13.88 -6.64 -13.07
CA SER A 178 15.01 -7.35 -13.66
C SER A 178 14.64 -8.81 -13.92
N PRO A 179 15.21 -9.42 -14.96
CA PRO A 179 15.10 -10.85 -15.18
C PRO A 179 15.96 -11.58 -14.15
N ILE A 180 15.51 -11.64 -12.88
CA ILE A 180 16.15 -12.52 -11.90
C ILE A 180 15.98 -13.96 -12.38
N ASP A 181 17.10 -14.70 -12.41
CA ASP A 181 17.10 -16.15 -12.45
C ASP A 181 16.42 -16.67 -11.16
N HIS A 182 15.12 -16.92 -11.26
CA HIS A 182 14.31 -17.49 -10.19
C HIS A 182 14.91 -18.79 -9.64
N GLU A 183 15.59 -19.56 -10.48
CA GLU A 183 16.27 -20.78 -10.04
C GLU A 183 17.51 -20.45 -9.20
N GLU A 184 18.18 -19.32 -9.42
CA GLU A 184 19.21 -18.83 -8.51
C GLU A 184 18.61 -18.39 -7.16
N ARG A 185 17.47 -17.70 -7.16
CA ARG A 185 16.74 -17.36 -5.93
C ARG A 185 16.40 -18.63 -5.13
N LYS A 186 15.79 -19.62 -5.78
CA LYS A 186 15.48 -20.93 -5.16
C LYS A 186 16.72 -21.60 -4.61
N ARG A 187 17.81 -21.65 -5.39
CA ARG A 187 19.09 -22.23 -4.96
C ARG A 187 19.64 -21.54 -3.71
N LYS A 188 19.57 -20.21 -3.63
CA LYS A 188 20.03 -19.45 -2.45
C LYS A 188 19.14 -19.68 -1.22
N ILE A 189 17.81 -19.68 -1.36
CA ILE A 189 16.88 -20.00 -0.27
C ILE A 189 17.16 -21.42 0.25
N ALA A 190 17.23 -22.41 -0.65
CA ALA A 190 17.52 -23.80 -0.30
C ALA A 190 18.89 -23.95 0.40
N SER A 191 19.90 -23.17 -0.01
CA SER A 191 21.21 -23.15 0.67
C SER A 191 21.10 -22.66 2.12
N LEU A 192 20.32 -21.60 2.38
CA LEU A 192 20.13 -21.08 3.74
C LEU A 192 19.33 -22.07 4.62
N GLU A 193 18.29 -22.67 4.06
CA GLU A 193 17.51 -23.70 4.74
C GLU A 193 18.37 -24.93 5.07
N GLY A 194 19.28 -25.31 4.17
CA GLY A 194 20.27 -26.37 4.39
C GLY A 194 21.27 -26.08 5.51
N GLU A 195 21.53 -24.80 5.82
CA GLU A 195 22.33 -24.36 6.97
C GLU A 195 21.52 -24.36 8.29
N GLY A 196 20.28 -24.87 8.30
CA GLY A 196 19.40 -24.85 9.46
C GLY A 196 18.77 -23.49 9.76
N ARG A 197 18.92 -22.51 8.85
CA ARG A 197 18.30 -21.20 9.01
C ARG A 197 16.85 -21.28 8.54
N PHE A 198 15.90 -20.98 9.43
CA PHE A 198 14.49 -20.91 9.04
C PHE A 198 14.23 -19.65 8.21
N VAL A 199 14.13 -19.82 6.89
CA VAL A 199 13.81 -18.75 5.94
C VAL A 199 12.30 -18.58 5.88
N ARG A 200 11.75 -17.64 6.67
CA ARG A 200 10.41 -17.11 6.42
C ARG A 200 10.54 -16.08 5.29
N SER A 201 10.58 -16.56 4.05
CA SER A 201 10.54 -15.70 2.86
C SER A 201 9.12 -15.74 2.27
N PRO A 202 8.15 -14.98 2.80
CA PRO A 202 7.04 -14.61 1.97
C PRO A 202 7.61 -13.68 0.90
N SER A 203 7.22 -13.93 -0.34
CA SER A 203 7.77 -13.20 -1.45
C SER A 203 7.52 -11.70 -1.33
N PRO A 204 8.40 -10.86 -1.90
CA PRO A 204 9.69 -11.18 -2.52
C PRO A 204 10.87 -10.47 -1.84
N LEU A 205 12.07 -11.04 -2.03
CA LEU A 205 13.33 -10.44 -1.64
C LEU A 205 13.37 -9.00 -2.12
N LEU A 206 13.58 -8.08 -1.18
CA LEU A 206 13.83 -6.68 -1.51
C LEU A 206 15.09 -6.64 -2.38
N LEU A 207 15.17 -5.79 -3.39
CA LEU A 207 16.43 -5.59 -4.11
C LEU A 207 17.10 -4.30 -3.67
N ALA A 208 18.32 -4.37 -3.15
CA ALA A 208 19.11 -3.18 -2.82
C ALA A 208 19.65 -2.44 -4.05
N ARG A 209 19.89 -3.20 -5.13
CA ARG A 209 20.39 -2.81 -6.45
C ARG A 209 19.98 -3.90 -7.42
N GLU A 210 20.10 -3.64 -8.72
CA GLU A 210 19.92 -4.68 -9.74
C GLU A 210 20.84 -5.86 -9.43
N GLY A 211 20.24 -7.03 -9.15
CA GLY A 211 20.94 -8.25 -8.72
C GLY A 211 21.23 -8.40 -7.22
N ASP A 212 21.07 -7.40 -6.37
CA ASP A 212 21.19 -7.58 -4.91
C ASP A 212 19.84 -7.97 -4.33
N ALA A 213 19.74 -8.98 -3.46
CA ALA A 213 18.49 -9.45 -2.89
C ALA A 213 18.56 -9.65 -1.37
N PHE A 214 17.48 -9.36 -0.64
CA PHE A 214 17.41 -9.52 0.81
C PHE A 214 16.52 -10.69 1.26
N VAL A 215 16.97 -11.48 2.23
CA VAL A 215 16.16 -12.50 2.93
C VAL A 215 16.02 -12.11 4.40
N THR A 216 14.82 -12.23 4.96
CA THR A 216 14.57 -12.02 6.38
C THR A 216 14.64 -13.34 7.14
N LEU A 217 15.41 -13.37 8.23
CA LEU A 217 15.40 -14.51 9.15
C LEU A 217 14.72 -14.11 10.47
N ASN A 218 13.80 -14.95 10.93
CA ASN A 218 13.25 -14.83 12.27
C ASN A 218 14.24 -15.41 13.28
N ARG A 219 14.64 -14.60 14.26
CA ARG A 219 15.58 -15.04 15.31
C ARG A 219 14.78 -15.59 16.51
N SER A 220 14.05 -16.69 16.33
CA SER A 220 13.23 -17.25 17.41
C SER A 220 14.05 -17.84 18.57
N GLU A 221 15.33 -18.16 18.37
CA GLU A 221 16.10 -18.94 19.36
C GLU A 221 17.03 -18.12 20.27
N SER A 222 17.26 -16.83 20.00
CA SER A 222 18.36 -16.08 20.68
C SER A 222 17.92 -15.07 21.75
N GLY A 223 16.61 -14.92 21.99
CA GLY A 223 16.10 -13.95 22.97
C GLY A 223 16.28 -12.47 22.60
N THR A 224 16.83 -12.13 21.43
CA THR A 224 16.88 -10.73 20.96
C THR A 224 15.63 -10.36 20.19
N THR A 225 14.97 -9.25 20.56
CA THR A 225 13.71 -8.72 20.01
C THR A 225 13.84 -8.04 18.64
N GLY A 226 14.75 -8.52 17.77
CA GLY A 226 15.05 -7.90 16.47
C GLY A 226 14.95 -8.85 15.30
N ARG A 227 14.88 -8.29 14.09
CA ARG A 227 14.98 -9.05 12.83
C ARG A 227 16.39 -8.95 12.28
N ILE A 228 16.83 -9.94 11.51
CA ILE A 228 18.08 -9.88 10.74
C ILE A 228 17.72 -9.95 9.26
N LEU A 229 18.23 -8.97 8.53
CA LEU A 229 18.15 -8.92 7.08
C LEU A 229 19.46 -9.43 6.50
N HIS A 230 19.39 -10.49 5.72
CA HIS A 230 20.52 -11.07 4.99
C HIS A 230 20.56 -10.52 3.58
N LEU A 231 21.63 -9.80 3.25
CA LEU A 231 21.90 -9.31 1.92
C LEU A 231 22.73 -10.31 1.11
N PHE A 232 22.27 -10.61 -0.10
CA PHE A 232 22.96 -11.40 -1.11
C PHE A 232 23.20 -10.55 -2.35
N SER A 233 24.41 -10.58 -2.89
CA SER A 233 24.70 -9.99 -4.21
C SER A 233 24.74 -11.07 -5.29
N TYR A 234 24.19 -10.78 -6.46
CA TYR A 234 24.26 -11.66 -7.63
C TYR A 234 25.66 -11.64 -8.25
N GLY A 235 26.14 -12.78 -8.74
CA GLY A 235 27.35 -12.89 -9.56
C GLY A 235 28.69 -12.65 -8.87
N ALA A 236 28.73 -12.16 -7.63
CA ALA A 236 29.96 -11.96 -6.88
C ALA A 236 30.10 -13.01 -5.79
N LYS A 237 31.33 -13.53 -5.56
CA LYS A 237 31.70 -14.33 -4.36
C LYS A 237 31.70 -13.47 -3.08
N VAL A 238 30.79 -12.51 -2.97
CA VAL A 238 30.67 -11.64 -1.82
C VAL A 238 29.97 -12.43 -0.73
N THR A 239 30.62 -12.54 0.43
CA THR A 239 30.04 -13.10 1.64
C THR A 239 28.75 -12.37 1.96
N SER A 240 27.69 -13.13 2.28
CA SER A 240 26.43 -12.55 2.71
C SER A 240 26.66 -11.58 3.88
N ARG A 241 25.92 -10.47 3.88
CA ARG A 241 26.01 -9.47 4.94
C ARG A 241 24.75 -9.51 5.78
N GLU A 242 24.91 -9.63 7.08
CA GLU A 242 23.83 -9.50 8.05
C GLU A 242 23.62 -8.02 8.42
N ILE A 243 22.37 -7.58 8.41
CA ILE A 243 21.95 -6.25 8.84
C ILE A 243 20.92 -6.44 9.95
N SER A 244 21.29 -6.05 11.17
CA SER A 244 20.39 -6.09 12.32
C SER A 244 19.35 -4.97 12.21
N LEU A 245 18.08 -5.36 12.24
CA LEU A 245 16.93 -4.46 12.31
C LEU A 245 16.43 -4.41 13.75
N SER A 246 16.94 -3.44 14.51
CA SER A 246 16.48 -3.17 15.87
C SER A 246 15.06 -2.62 15.83
N SER A 247 14.14 -3.18 16.63
CA SER A 247 12.78 -2.65 16.72
C SER A 247 12.78 -1.19 17.19
N ALA A 248 11.90 -0.37 16.61
CA ALA A 248 11.61 0.98 17.13
C ALA A 248 10.59 0.92 18.28
N THR A 249 9.95 -0.23 18.49
CA THR A 249 8.96 -0.47 19.52
C THR A 249 9.41 -1.60 20.45
N ASN A 250 8.85 -1.65 21.65
CA ASN A 250 9.11 -2.76 22.58
C ASN A 250 8.34 -4.04 22.21
N SER A 251 7.49 -3.99 21.19
CA SER A 251 6.72 -5.15 20.74
C SER A 251 7.61 -6.09 19.93
N PRO A 252 7.62 -7.39 20.24
CA PRO A 252 8.28 -8.36 19.37
C PRO A 252 7.57 -8.38 18.01
N PRO A 253 8.29 -8.71 16.92
CA PRO A 253 7.67 -8.93 15.62
C PRO A 253 6.51 -9.92 15.75
N SER A 254 5.33 -9.55 15.27
CA SER A 254 4.17 -10.45 15.30
C SER A 254 4.47 -11.70 14.48
N ASP A 255 4.14 -12.88 15.03
CA ASP A 255 4.20 -14.12 14.27
C ASP A 255 3.27 -14.04 13.05
N GLY A 256 3.84 -14.14 11.85
CA GLY A 256 3.10 -13.96 10.59
C GLY A 256 3.12 -12.53 10.03
N SER A 257 3.89 -11.60 10.61
CA SER A 257 4.17 -10.32 9.95
C SER A 257 5.17 -10.48 8.80
N ASP A 258 4.75 -10.00 7.64
CA ASP A 258 5.53 -9.81 6.43
C ASP A 258 6.42 -8.58 6.55
N ILE A 259 7.49 -8.56 5.76
CA ILE A 259 8.34 -7.39 5.62
C ILE A 259 8.14 -6.85 4.22
N LEU A 260 7.63 -5.63 4.15
CA LEU A 260 7.46 -4.89 2.91
C LEU A 260 8.56 -3.83 2.80
N SER A 261 8.80 -3.34 1.60
CA SER A 261 9.63 -2.17 1.41
C SER A 261 9.26 -1.41 0.17
N PHE A 262 9.76 -0.20 0.04
CA PHE A 262 9.86 0.50 -1.23
C PHE A 262 11.21 1.21 -1.32
N ARG A 263 11.66 1.46 -2.55
CA ARG A 263 12.87 2.23 -2.82
C ARG A 263 12.51 3.72 -2.90
N ASP A 264 13.25 4.51 -2.14
CA ASP A 264 13.18 5.96 -2.13
C ASP A 264 14.04 6.53 -3.29
N SER A 265 13.76 7.74 -3.75
CA SER A 265 14.41 8.38 -4.90
C SER A 265 15.87 8.76 -4.65
N ASP A 266 16.26 8.94 -3.39
CA ASP A 266 17.66 9.08 -2.97
C ASP A 266 18.43 7.74 -3.02
N GLY A 267 17.75 6.65 -3.40
CA GLY A 267 18.29 5.30 -3.48
C GLY A 267 18.26 4.55 -2.15
N SER A 268 17.74 5.14 -1.07
CA SER A 268 17.50 4.46 0.20
C SER A 268 16.30 3.52 0.11
N TYR A 269 16.17 2.63 1.08
CA TYR A 269 15.03 1.71 1.19
C TYR A 269 14.29 1.98 2.46
N VAL A 270 12.97 2.11 2.36
CA VAL A 270 12.11 2.07 3.54
C VAL A 270 11.56 0.67 3.66
N ILE A 271 11.91 -0.01 4.74
CA ILE A 271 11.45 -1.35 5.10
C ILE A 271 10.48 -1.20 6.26
N PHE A 272 9.39 -1.96 6.27
CA PHE A 272 8.41 -1.90 7.34
C PHE A 272 7.76 -3.26 7.56
N GLU A 273 7.35 -3.49 8.80
CA GLU A 273 6.52 -4.65 9.14
C GLU A 273 5.09 -4.41 8.66
N SER A 274 4.50 -5.43 8.05
CA SER A 274 3.08 -5.49 7.74
C SER A 274 2.57 -6.86 8.13
N ASN A 275 1.28 -7.03 8.34
CA ASN A 275 0.66 -8.35 8.34
C ASN A 275 -0.59 -8.29 7.48
N SER A 276 -1.17 -9.45 7.17
CA SER A 276 -2.43 -9.48 6.43
C SER A 276 -3.58 -8.84 7.21
N ASP A 277 -3.48 -8.72 8.54
CA ASP A 277 -4.50 -8.16 9.45
C ASP A 277 -4.25 -6.69 9.82
N PHE A 278 -3.60 -5.92 8.96
CA PHE A 278 -2.98 -4.66 9.37
C PHE A 278 -3.93 -3.62 10.01
N ASP A 279 -5.18 -3.56 9.55
CA ASP A 279 -6.24 -2.73 10.11
C ASP A 279 -7.05 -3.45 11.21
N ALA A 280 -7.24 -4.76 11.10
CA ALA A 280 -8.01 -5.58 12.03
C ALA A 280 -7.28 -5.87 13.36
N ASN A 281 -5.95 -5.98 13.34
CA ASN A 281 -5.14 -6.28 14.51
C ASN A 281 -4.51 -5.02 15.11
N ARG A 282 -5.29 -4.29 15.91
CA ARG A 282 -4.83 -3.06 16.59
C ARG A 282 -3.59 -3.25 17.47
N GLY A 283 -3.37 -4.46 17.97
CA GLY A 283 -2.29 -4.75 18.92
C GLY A 283 -0.89 -4.66 18.34
N ILE A 284 -0.75 -4.62 17.01
CA ILE A 284 0.55 -4.48 16.34
C ILE A 284 1.00 -3.02 16.23
N TRP A 285 0.13 -2.05 16.52
CA TRP A 285 0.43 -0.65 16.36
C TRP A 285 0.99 -0.02 17.64
N PRO A 286 1.91 0.95 17.51
CA PRO A 286 2.47 1.45 16.26
C PRO A 286 3.47 0.47 15.61
N LEU A 287 3.71 0.57 14.30
CA LEU A 287 4.68 -0.31 13.64
C LEU A 287 6.11 0.23 13.73
N THR A 288 7.06 -0.69 13.63
CA THR A 288 8.45 -0.35 13.29
C THR A 288 8.64 -0.27 11.77
N ALA A 289 9.31 0.78 11.34
CA ALA A 289 9.90 0.89 10.01
C ALA A 289 11.40 1.21 10.13
N TRP A 290 12.15 0.92 9.07
CA TRP A 290 13.58 1.13 8.97
C TRP A 290 13.89 1.83 7.66
N ARG A 291 14.86 2.75 7.68
CA ARG A 291 15.46 3.29 6.47
C ARG A 291 16.88 2.74 6.31
N LEU A 292 17.14 2.07 5.19
CA LEU A 292 18.48 1.66 4.78
C LEU A 292 19.03 2.66 3.77
N PHE A 293 20.16 3.30 4.07
CA PHE A 293 20.81 4.21 3.12
C PHE A 293 21.34 3.47 1.87
N PRO A 294 21.65 4.16 0.76
CA PRO A 294 22.05 3.54 -0.53
C PRO A 294 23.26 2.58 -0.51
N GLY A 295 24.04 2.60 0.57
CA GLY A 295 25.15 1.66 0.83
C GLY A 295 24.83 0.52 1.80
N LEU A 296 23.59 0.45 2.31
CA LEU A 296 23.09 -0.55 3.25
C LEU A 296 23.91 -0.64 4.54
N THR A 297 24.61 0.44 4.88
CA THR A 297 25.51 0.51 6.04
C THR A 297 24.81 0.95 7.31
N THR A 298 23.75 1.72 7.16
CA THR A 298 23.12 2.42 8.26
C THR A 298 21.62 2.18 8.20
N VAL A 299 21.09 1.73 9.33
CA VAL A 299 19.66 1.50 9.55
C VAL A 299 19.19 2.59 10.51
N SER A 300 18.29 3.48 10.07
CA SER A 300 17.55 4.31 11.03
C SER A 300 16.18 3.70 11.24
N ALA A 301 15.89 3.22 12.45
CA ALA A 301 14.55 2.78 12.81
C ALA A 301 13.68 4.00 13.13
N PHE A 302 12.41 3.93 12.77
CA PHE A 302 11.41 4.93 13.10
C PHE A 302 10.03 4.28 13.26
N VAL A 303 9.12 5.01 13.89
CA VAL A 303 7.78 4.50 14.20
C VAL A 303 6.79 4.96 13.12
N LEU A 304 5.96 4.04 12.63
CA LEU A 304 4.75 4.39 11.88
C LEU A 304 3.57 4.44 12.86
N PRO A 305 2.99 5.62 13.11
CA PRO A 305 1.92 5.78 14.10
C PRO A 305 0.65 5.08 13.61
N SER A 306 -0.24 4.75 14.54
CA SER A 306 -1.59 4.33 14.19
C SER A 306 -2.34 5.43 13.42
N GLY A 307 -3.10 5.05 12.39
CA GLY A 307 -4.02 5.93 11.68
C GLY A 307 -5.49 5.76 12.11
N PRO A 308 -6.40 6.60 11.59
CA PRO A 308 -7.84 6.50 11.86
C PRO A 308 -8.47 5.19 11.37
N TRP A 309 -7.81 4.46 10.47
CA TRP A 309 -8.29 3.19 9.91
C TRP A 309 -8.22 1.99 10.87
N ILE A 310 -7.55 2.14 12.00
CA ILE A 310 -7.41 1.06 13.00
C ILE A 310 -8.59 1.09 13.99
N GLN A 311 -9.52 2.04 13.86
CA GLN A 311 -10.69 2.14 14.72
C GLN A 311 -11.66 0.96 14.51
N PRO A 312 -12.54 0.65 15.48
CA PRO A 312 -13.58 -0.36 15.26
C PRO A 312 -14.42 -0.06 14.04
N HIS A 313 -14.51 -1.04 13.14
CA HIS A 313 -15.47 -1.01 12.05
C HIS A 313 -16.87 -0.91 12.65
N GLY A 314 -17.71 -0.06 12.06
CA GLY A 314 -19.12 0.00 12.36
C GLY A 314 -19.79 -1.35 12.10
N PHE A 315 -20.94 -1.57 12.75
CA PHE A 315 -21.69 -2.81 12.64
C PHE A 315 -21.88 -3.27 11.18
N PHE A 316 -22.29 -2.36 10.29
CA PHE A 316 -22.52 -2.69 8.88
C PHE A 316 -21.24 -3.04 8.11
N LYS A 317 -20.11 -2.37 8.38
CA LYS A 317 -18.83 -2.68 7.74
C LYS A 317 -18.28 -4.02 8.23
N SER A 318 -18.50 -4.37 9.51
CA SER A 318 -18.17 -5.72 10.01
C SER A 318 -18.93 -6.84 9.29
N LEU A 319 -20.16 -6.57 8.84
CA LEU A 319 -20.95 -7.50 8.03
C LEU A 319 -20.44 -7.62 6.58
N SER A 320 -19.54 -6.76 6.10
CA SER A 320 -18.93 -6.96 4.78
C SER A 320 -17.86 -8.06 4.77
N CYS A 321 -17.47 -8.55 5.95
CA CYS A 321 -16.29 -9.41 6.15
C CYS A 321 -16.57 -10.94 6.16
N PHE A 322 -17.72 -11.41 5.65
CA PHE A 322 -18.24 -12.76 5.94
C PHE A 322 -17.41 -13.95 5.42
N SER A 323 -16.52 -13.80 4.44
CA SER A 323 -15.88 -14.97 3.81
C SER A 323 -14.52 -15.34 4.41
N CYS A 324 -13.60 -14.39 4.54
CA CYS A 324 -12.24 -14.64 5.01
C CYS A 324 -11.77 -13.61 6.06
N GLY A 325 -12.72 -12.98 6.75
CA GLY A 325 -12.45 -11.91 7.71
C GLY A 325 -12.24 -10.55 7.03
N CYS A 326 -12.18 -9.48 7.83
CA CYS A 326 -12.05 -8.12 7.31
C CYS A 326 -10.71 -7.87 6.60
N MET A 327 -9.69 -8.68 6.93
CA MET A 327 -8.35 -8.66 6.37
C MET A 327 -8.29 -8.82 4.85
N CYS A 328 -9.22 -9.57 4.25
CA CYS A 328 -9.25 -9.76 2.80
C CYS A 328 -9.79 -8.56 2.03
N TYR A 329 -10.47 -7.67 2.75
CA TYR A 329 -11.26 -6.59 2.18
C TYR A 329 -10.74 -5.23 2.58
N ALA A 330 -9.63 -5.17 3.32
CA ALA A 330 -8.92 -3.97 3.66
C ALA A 330 -7.48 -4.08 3.18
N HIS A 331 -6.98 -2.97 2.69
CA HIS A 331 -5.66 -2.88 2.10
C HIS A 331 -4.96 -1.65 2.65
N PHE A 332 -3.69 -1.84 2.99
CA PHE A 332 -2.78 -0.80 3.38
C PHE A 332 -1.50 -0.92 2.57
N GLU A 333 -1.23 0.09 1.77
CA GLU A 333 -0.05 0.14 0.93
C GLU A 333 0.77 1.37 1.29
N LEU A 334 2.08 1.20 1.51
CA LEU A 334 3.01 2.31 1.63
C LEU A 334 3.72 2.57 0.33
N THR A 335 3.87 3.85 0.01
CA THR A 335 4.73 4.36 -1.06
C THR A 335 5.50 5.56 -0.55
N GLY A 336 6.55 5.98 -1.23
CA GLY A 336 7.31 7.13 -0.80
C GLY A 336 8.42 7.49 -1.75
N ALA A 337 8.88 8.73 -1.61
CA ALA A 337 9.96 9.31 -2.38
C ALA A 337 10.47 10.59 -1.70
N TYR A 338 11.77 10.85 -1.86
CA TYR A 338 12.54 11.90 -1.22
C TYR A 338 12.27 12.05 0.29
N GLY A 339 12.19 10.92 1.00
CA GLY A 339 11.89 10.88 2.44
C GLY A 339 10.43 11.17 2.82
N HIS A 340 9.56 11.45 1.86
CA HIS A 340 8.12 11.49 2.08
C HIS A 340 7.54 10.08 2.04
N ILE A 341 6.66 9.76 2.99
CA ILE A 341 5.97 8.48 3.08
C ILE A 341 4.48 8.73 2.97
N TYR A 342 3.82 7.95 2.13
CA TYR A 342 2.39 7.97 1.91
C TYR A 342 1.79 6.60 2.23
N ALA A 343 0.62 6.61 2.83
CA ALA A 343 -0.19 5.42 3.02
C ALA A 343 -1.45 5.50 2.17
N HIS A 344 -1.74 4.46 1.40
CA HIS A 344 -3.02 4.27 0.74
C HIS A 344 -3.82 3.22 1.51
N VAL A 345 -4.96 3.64 2.05
CA VAL A 345 -5.86 2.81 2.85
C VAL A 345 -7.17 2.67 2.09
N HIS A 346 -7.55 1.46 1.70
CA HIS A 346 -8.77 1.26 0.91
C HIS A 346 -9.35 -0.14 1.10
N GLY A 347 -10.58 -0.33 0.58
CA GLY A 347 -11.25 -1.62 0.58
C GLY A 347 -12.67 -1.58 1.14
N GLN A 348 -13.38 -2.71 1.05
CA GLN A 348 -14.79 -2.79 1.43
C GLN A 348 -15.00 -2.74 2.96
N SER A 349 -14.07 -3.31 3.73
CA SER A 349 -14.12 -3.31 5.20
C SER A 349 -13.59 -2.00 5.83
N VAL A 350 -12.92 -1.15 5.05
CA VAL A 350 -12.45 0.16 5.53
C VAL A 350 -13.62 1.14 5.61
N GLU A 351 -13.70 1.89 6.71
CA GLU A 351 -14.66 2.99 6.88
C GLU A 351 -14.40 4.09 5.86
N ASP A 352 -15.44 4.63 5.23
CA ASP A 352 -15.28 5.59 4.13
C ASP A 352 -14.60 6.89 4.62
N ALA A 353 -14.80 7.26 5.89
CA ALA A 353 -14.13 8.40 6.52
C ALA A 353 -12.64 8.14 6.83
N ALA A 354 -12.21 6.88 6.82
CA ALA A 354 -10.83 6.47 7.06
C ALA A 354 -10.11 6.03 5.76
N ALA A 355 -10.84 5.75 4.69
CA ALA A 355 -10.27 5.41 3.40
C ALA A 355 -9.67 6.64 2.71
N GLY A 356 -8.50 6.46 2.08
CA GLY A 356 -7.82 7.54 1.40
C GLY A 356 -6.31 7.40 1.28
N ILE A 357 -5.69 8.46 0.76
CA ILE A 357 -4.24 8.63 0.77
C ILE A 357 -3.87 9.56 1.92
N TYR A 358 -2.92 9.14 2.74
CA TYR A 358 -2.35 9.89 3.85
C TYR A 358 -0.89 10.18 3.60
N LYS A 359 -0.41 11.33 4.06
CA LYS A 359 1.01 11.68 4.14
C LYS A 359 1.48 11.55 5.58
N LEU A 360 2.60 10.90 5.81
CA LEU A 360 3.27 10.90 7.11
C LEU A 360 3.97 12.25 7.29
N ILE A 361 3.57 13.01 8.31
CA ILE A 361 4.24 14.23 8.73
C ILE A 361 5.02 13.92 10.01
N ARG A 362 6.20 14.50 10.13
CA ARG A 362 7.01 14.45 11.35
C ARG A 362 7.19 15.87 11.85
N ASP A 363 6.77 16.12 13.07
CA ASP A 363 6.92 17.38 13.76
C ASP A 363 7.65 17.17 15.10
N LYS A 364 7.57 18.16 15.99
CA LYS A 364 8.20 18.10 17.31
C LYS A 364 7.50 17.13 18.27
N ASP A 365 6.21 16.89 18.05
CA ASP A 365 5.35 16.08 18.91
C ASP A 365 5.33 14.60 18.47
N GLY A 366 5.76 14.33 17.23
CA GLY A 366 6.05 12.98 16.75
C GLY A 366 5.79 12.81 15.27
N ALA A 367 5.45 11.60 14.88
CA ALA A 367 4.96 11.30 13.54
C ALA A 367 3.43 11.17 13.57
N ASN A 368 2.75 11.73 12.58
CA ASN A 368 1.29 11.66 12.44
C ASN A 368 0.87 11.55 10.97
N TRP A 369 -0.28 10.92 10.74
CA TRP A 369 -0.87 10.80 9.41
C TRP A 369 -1.78 11.98 9.12
N VAL A 370 -1.60 12.62 7.96
CA VAL A 370 -2.46 13.69 7.46
C VAL A 370 -3.15 13.23 6.18
N LEU A 371 -4.49 13.25 6.17
CA LEU A 371 -5.28 12.87 5.01
C LEU A 371 -5.08 13.87 3.86
N VAL A 372 -4.65 13.39 2.69
CA VAL A 372 -4.42 14.22 1.49
C VAL A 372 -5.44 13.94 0.38
N VAL A 373 -6.06 12.75 0.37
CA VAL A 373 -7.17 12.38 -0.51
C VAL A 373 -8.19 11.58 0.30
N ALA A 374 -9.41 12.09 0.43
CA ALA A 374 -10.51 11.41 1.10
C ALA A 374 -11.36 10.63 0.08
N ALA A 375 -10.94 9.42 -0.28
CA ALA A 375 -11.64 8.57 -1.25
C ALA A 375 -11.32 7.09 -1.04
N ASN A 376 -12.32 6.22 -1.22
CA ASN A 376 -12.14 4.77 -1.24
C ASN A 376 -12.08 4.29 -2.69
N PHE A 377 -10.90 3.92 -3.17
CA PHE A 377 -10.70 3.42 -4.53
C PHE A 377 -9.71 2.26 -4.55
N SER A 378 -9.87 1.35 -5.51
CA SER A 378 -8.92 0.27 -5.76
C SER A 378 -7.87 0.74 -6.77
N GLY A 379 -6.60 0.50 -6.49
CA GLY A 379 -5.50 0.83 -7.39
C GLY A 379 -4.27 1.33 -6.64
N LYS A 380 -3.16 1.49 -7.36
CA LYS A 380 -1.92 1.94 -6.75
C LYS A 380 -1.87 3.46 -6.64
N ALA A 381 -1.38 3.95 -5.52
CA ALA A 381 -0.93 5.33 -5.37
C ALA A 381 0.60 5.39 -5.60
N LEU A 382 1.04 6.28 -6.49
CA LEU A 382 2.45 6.39 -6.88
C LEU A 382 2.99 7.77 -6.50
N ALA A 383 3.93 7.83 -5.56
CA ALA A 383 4.65 9.05 -5.23
C ALA A 383 5.64 9.42 -6.35
N SER A 384 5.67 10.69 -6.75
CA SER A 384 6.65 11.21 -7.71
C SER A 384 8.06 11.17 -7.13
N PRO A 385 9.14 11.18 -7.93
CA PRO A 385 10.50 11.04 -7.41
C PRO A 385 10.92 12.13 -6.42
N GLU A 386 10.42 13.35 -6.55
CA GLU A 386 10.61 14.41 -5.57
C GLU A 386 9.68 14.30 -4.34
N GLY A 387 8.76 13.35 -4.36
CA GLY A 387 7.81 13.07 -3.28
C GLY A 387 6.73 14.14 -3.08
N CYS A 388 6.62 15.12 -3.97
CA CYS A 388 5.68 16.23 -3.87
C CYS A 388 4.36 16.00 -4.60
N ARG A 389 4.26 14.92 -5.38
CA ARG A 389 3.05 14.55 -6.10
C ARG A 389 2.71 13.09 -5.90
N VAL A 390 1.41 12.79 -5.97
CA VAL A 390 0.92 11.41 -5.94
C VAL A 390 -0.04 11.21 -7.11
N ALA A 391 0.27 10.27 -8.00
CA ALA A 391 -0.61 9.85 -9.10
C ALA A 391 -1.43 8.63 -8.67
N TYR A 392 -2.72 8.60 -8.98
CA TYR A 392 -3.61 7.48 -8.69
C TYR A 392 -4.78 7.45 -9.69
N SER A 393 -5.49 6.32 -9.75
CA SER A 393 -6.78 6.22 -10.44
C SER A 393 -7.90 6.25 -9.41
N ASP A 394 -8.88 7.13 -9.55
CA ASP A 394 -10.03 7.18 -8.64
C ASP A 394 -11.01 5.99 -8.84
N ALA A 395 -12.11 5.97 -8.09
CA ALA A 395 -13.11 4.91 -8.17
C ALA A 395 -13.77 4.78 -9.56
N ASP A 396 -13.79 5.87 -10.35
CA ASP A 396 -14.28 5.91 -11.73
C ASP A 396 -13.17 5.56 -12.73
N ARG A 397 -12.01 5.08 -12.25
CA ARG A 397 -10.77 4.81 -13.00
C ARG A 397 -10.20 6.04 -13.70
N ARG A 398 -10.44 7.24 -13.18
CA ARG A 398 -9.88 8.46 -13.75
C ARG A 398 -8.50 8.76 -13.17
N LEU A 399 -7.55 9.11 -14.01
CA LEU A 399 -6.21 9.55 -13.62
C LEU A 399 -6.29 10.88 -12.89
N GLN A 400 -5.84 10.86 -11.64
CA GLN A 400 -5.77 12.00 -10.76
C GLN A 400 -4.32 12.25 -10.33
N LEU A 401 -3.98 13.51 -10.14
CA LEU A 401 -2.70 13.95 -9.61
C LEU A 401 -2.94 14.82 -8.37
N VAL A 402 -2.34 14.42 -7.25
CA VAL A 402 -2.32 15.22 -6.02
C VAL A 402 -1.02 15.99 -5.99
N GLU A 403 -1.10 17.31 -5.85
CA GLU A 403 0.02 18.20 -5.62
C GLU A 403 0.04 18.61 -4.14
N ILE A 404 1.14 18.30 -3.44
CA ILE A 404 1.28 18.63 -2.02
C ILE A 404 1.82 20.06 -1.88
N LYS A 405 1.07 20.90 -1.15
CA LYS A 405 1.49 22.28 -0.86
C LYS A 405 2.69 22.28 0.09
N ASN A 406 3.57 23.26 -0.08
CA ASN A 406 4.75 23.43 0.77
C ASN A 406 5.66 22.20 0.84
N CYS A 407 5.72 21.41 -0.24
CA CYS A 407 6.69 20.34 -0.36
C CYS A 407 8.10 20.96 -0.51
N LYS A 408 8.92 20.84 0.53
CA LYS A 408 10.29 21.35 0.59
C LYS A 408 11.19 20.31 1.23
#